data_AF-A0A951V663-F1
#
_entry.id   AF-A0A951V663-F1
#
_cell.length_a   1.000
_cell.length_b   1.000
_cell.length_c   1.000
_cell.angle_alpha   90.00
_cell.angle_beta   90.00
_cell.angle_gamma   90.00
#
_symmetry.space_group_name_H-M   'P 1'
#
loop_
_entity.id
_entity.type
_entity.pdbx_description
1 polymer ?
#
loop_
_entity_poly.entity_id
_entity_poly.type
_entity_poly.pdbx_seq_one_letter_code
_entity_poly.pdbx_strand_id
1 'polypeptide(L)' 'MSDSDEVIVANQSEKVHSKENKKYKFEYVTGPLEYSFTNNEESGVLQSKGIKEHVCEILEGGREAFKQRENKYGF' A
#
# COMPACT_ATOMS: atom_id res chain seq x y z
N MET A 1 -8.57 -25.72 -7.35
CA MET A 1 -7.31 -24.95 -7.36
C MET A 1 -7.75 -23.51 -7.44
N SER A 2 -7.40 -22.67 -6.47
CA SER A 2 -7.69 -21.24 -6.58
C SER A 2 -6.70 -20.65 -7.57
N ASP A 3 -7.19 -19.91 -8.56
CA ASP A 3 -6.35 -18.90 -9.19
C ASP A 3 -5.92 -17.96 -8.05
N SER A 4 -4.61 -17.87 -7.80
CA SER A 4 -4.06 -16.90 -6.86
C SER A 4 -3.61 -15.72 -7.68
N ASP A 5 -4.22 -14.56 -7.42
CA ASP A 5 -3.68 -13.29 -7.89
C ASP A 5 -2.30 -13.07 -7.24
N GLU A 6 -1.38 -12.44 -7.96
CA GLU A 6 -0.08 -12.03 -7.43
C GLU A 6 0.11 -10.55 -7.74
N VAL A 7 0.24 -9.74 -6.68
CA VAL A 7 0.41 -8.30 -6.78
C VAL A 7 1.77 -7.94 -6.19
N ILE A 8 2.57 -7.21 -6.97
CA ILE A 8 3.85 -6.65 -6.51
C ILE A 8 3.66 -5.15 -6.27
N VAL A 9 3.96 -4.71 -5.05
CA VAL A 9 3.98 -3.29 -4.68
C VAL A 9 5.42 -2.85 -4.52
N ALA A 10 5.82 -1.79 -5.22
CA ALA A 10 7.16 -1.22 -5.15
C ALA A 10 7.11 0.15 -4.45
N ASN A 11 8.07 0.41 -3.55
CA ASN A 11 8.27 1.74 -2.98
C ASN A 11 9.69 2.24 -3.22
N GLN A 12 9.80 3.40 -3.87
CA GLN A 12 11.06 4.10 -4.11
C GLN A 12 11.13 5.33 -3.22
N SER A 13 12.11 5.37 -2.32
CA SER A 13 12.39 6.56 -1.52
C SER A 13 13.63 7.30 -2.03
N GLU A 14 13.59 8.63 -2.09
CA GLU A 14 14.76 9.44 -2.42
C GLU A 14 15.83 9.45 -1.32
N LYS A 15 15.46 9.09 -0.08
CA LYS A 15 16.36 9.05 1.09
C LYS A 15 16.43 7.64 1.66
N VAL A 16 17.64 7.08 1.75
CA VAL A 16 17.91 5.73 2.29
C VAL A 16 17.39 5.53 3.74
N HIS A 17 17.12 6.62 4.47
CA HIS A 17 16.58 6.61 5.84
C HIS A 17 15.27 7.40 5.99
N SER A 18 14.48 7.55 4.91
CA SER A 18 13.12 8.07 5.06
C SER A 18 12.29 7.14 5.95
N LYS A 19 11.29 7.67 6.66
CA LYS A 19 10.28 6.88 7.37
C LYS A 19 9.40 6.01 6.45
N GLU A 20 9.64 6.04 5.14
CA GLU A 20 8.83 5.32 4.15
C GLU A 20 9.44 3.96 3.77
N ASN A 21 10.76 3.82 3.72
CA ASN A 21 11.44 2.54 3.46
C ASN A 21 12.21 2.07 4.68
N LYS A 22 12.27 0.75 4.86
CA LYS A 22 12.91 0.15 6.04
C LYS A 22 14.44 0.18 5.97
N LYS A 23 15.01 0.00 4.78
CA LYS A 23 16.46 -0.19 4.58
C LYS A 23 16.99 0.26 3.23
N TYR A 24 16.26 0.06 2.14
CA TYR A 24 16.78 0.26 0.78
C TYR A 24 16.07 1.37 0.02
N LYS A 25 16.75 1.91 -1.02
CA LYS A 25 16.16 2.91 -1.92
C LYS A 25 14.92 2.37 -2.63
N PHE A 26 14.96 1.10 -3.03
CA PHE A 26 13.88 0.37 -3.67
C PHE A 26 13.53 -0.83 -2.81
N GLU A 27 12.27 -0.92 -2.41
CA GLU A 27 11.74 -2.06 -1.65
C GLU A 27 10.47 -2.58 -2.33
N TYR A 28 10.17 -3.86 -2.08
CA TYR A 28 9.04 -4.56 -2.69
C TYR A 28 8.35 -5.43 -1.66
N VAL A 29 7.02 -5.55 -1.76
CA VAL A 29 6.25 -6.63 -1.14
C VAL A 29 5.38 -7.28 -2.19
N THR A 30 5.04 -8.54 -1.97
CA THR A 30 4.20 -9.28 -2.90
C THR A 30 3.22 -10.18 -2.15
N GLY A 31 2.10 -10.47 -2.80
CA GLY A 31 1.10 -11.40 -2.30
C GLY A 31 -0.22 -11.26 -3.04
N PRO A 32 -1.24 -12.02 -2.62
CA PRO A 32 -2.55 -11.99 -3.26
C PRO A 32 -3.33 -10.71 -2.92
N LEU A 33 -4.30 -10.36 -3.77
CA LEU A 33 -5.09 -9.13 -3.62
C LEU A 33 -5.85 -9.07 -2.29
N GLU A 34 -6.26 -10.22 -1.76
CA GLU A 34 -6.94 -10.37 -0.48
C GLU A 34 -6.01 -10.27 0.76
N TYR A 35 -4.69 -10.21 0.58
CA TYR A 35 -3.75 -10.11 1.71
C TYR A 35 -3.91 -8.74 2.40
N SER A 36 -4.45 -8.75 3.61
CA SER A 36 -4.90 -7.55 4.32
C SER A 36 -4.45 -7.57 5.78
N PHE A 37 -3.78 -6.49 6.21
CA PHE A 37 -3.42 -6.23 7.59
C PHE A 37 -2.98 -4.78 7.77
N THR A 38 -2.89 -4.33 9.02
CA THR A 38 -2.26 -3.05 9.39
C THR A 38 -1.38 -3.25 10.61
N ASN A 39 -0.15 -2.74 10.56
CA ASN A 39 0.82 -2.76 11.64
C ASN A 39 1.44 -1.37 11.82
N ASN A 40 0.94 -0.63 12.80
CA ASN A 40 1.40 0.73 13.09
C ASN A 40 2.76 0.79 13.81
N GLU A 41 3.28 -0.36 14.27
CA GLU A 41 4.60 -0.44 14.90
C GLU A 41 5.72 -0.61 13.86
N GLU A 42 5.39 -0.93 12.61
CA GLU A 42 6.38 -1.05 11.56
C GLU A 42 6.88 0.30 11.03
N SER A 43 8.18 0.33 10.78
CA SER A 43 8.89 1.55 10.38
C SER A 43 8.89 1.81 8.88
N GLY A 44 8.73 0.76 8.06
CA GLY A 44 8.61 0.87 6.60
C GLY A 44 7.15 0.81 6.16
N VAL A 45 6.77 1.66 5.19
CA VAL A 45 5.38 1.74 4.69
C VAL A 45 4.92 0.42 4.09
N LEU A 46 5.84 -0.31 3.46
CA LEU A 46 5.57 -1.56 2.79
C LEU A 46 5.22 -2.68 3.78
N GLN A 47 5.86 -2.71 4.95
CA GLN A 47 5.65 -3.73 5.98
C GLN A 47 4.55 -3.34 6.99
N SER A 48 4.06 -2.10 6.95
CA SER A 48 3.01 -1.63 7.84
C SER A 48 1.59 -1.96 7.36
N LYS A 49 1.41 -2.49 6.14
CA LYS A 49 0.07 -2.86 5.63
C LYS A 49 0.10 -3.96 4.56
N GLY A 50 -1.04 -4.61 4.36
CA GLY A 50 -1.24 -5.66 3.36
C GLY A 50 -1.37 -5.14 1.93
N ILE A 51 -1.37 -6.07 0.96
CA ILE A 51 -1.54 -5.77 -0.47
C ILE A 51 -2.86 -5.03 -0.69
N LYS A 52 -3.95 -5.47 -0.05
CA LYS A 52 -5.26 -4.84 -0.19
C LYS A 52 -5.22 -3.35 0.16
N GLU A 53 -4.59 -3.01 1.28
CA GLU A 53 -4.46 -1.62 1.73
C GLU A 53 -3.57 -0.80 0.80
N HIS A 54 -2.43 -1.36 0.37
CA HIS A 54 -1.56 -0.71 -0.63
C HIS A 54 -2.29 -0.42 -1.93
N VAL A 55 -3.02 -1.39 -2.45
CA VAL A 55 -3.79 -1.26 -3.70
C VAL A 55 -4.88 -0.20 -3.55
N CYS A 56 -5.65 -0.20 -2.46
CA CYS A 56 -6.64 0.84 -2.19
C CYS A 56 -5.97 2.22 -2.13
N GLU A 57 -4.87 2.39 -1.40
CA GLU A 57 -4.19 3.69 -1.32
C GLU A 57 -3.66 4.17 -2.68
N ILE A 58 -3.05 3.29 -3.47
CA ILE A 58 -2.46 3.63 -4.77
C ILE A 58 -3.56 3.93 -5.80
N LEU A 59 -4.56 3.05 -5.95
CA LEU A 59 -5.58 3.14 -6.99
C LEU A 59 -6.70 4.13 -6.65
N GLU A 60 -6.96 4.37 -5.38
CA GLU A 60 -7.96 5.33 -4.95
C GLU A 60 -7.39 6.74 -4.77
N GLY A 61 -6.09 6.94 -5.01
CA GLY A 61 -5.42 8.25 -4.89
C GLY A 61 -5.23 8.72 -3.44
N GLY A 62 -5.18 7.77 -2.51
CA GLY A 62 -5.14 8.01 -1.07
C GLY A 62 -6.49 8.49 -0.49
N ARG A 63 -6.52 8.71 0.84
CA ARG A 63 -7.71 9.17 1.58
C ARG A 63 -8.41 10.38 0.97
N GLU A 64 -7.65 11.29 0.37
CA GLU A 64 -8.19 12.52 -0.19
C GLU A 64 -8.96 12.28 -1.50
N ALA A 65 -8.57 11.30 -2.32
CA ALA A 65 -9.33 10.96 -3.50
C ALA A 65 -10.55 10.05 -3.19
N PHE A 66 -10.55 9.32 -2.07
CA PHE A 66 -11.77 8.72 -1.51
C PHE A 66 -12.79 9.78 -1.06
N LYS A 67 -12.35 10.80 -0.29
CA LYS A 67 -13.19 11.96 0.05
C LYS A 67 -13.74 12.68 -1.18
N GLN A 68 -12.93 12.84 -2.22
CA GLN A 68 -13.41 13.45 -3.47
C GLN A 68 -14.45 12.58 -4.16
N ARG A 69 -14.33 11.25 -4.12
CA ARG A 69 -15.37 10.34 -4.64
C ARG A 69 -16.63 10.34 -3.78
N GLU A 70 -16.54 10.33 -2.45
CA GLU A 70 -17.71 10.49 -1.56
C GLU A 70 -18.41 11.81 -1.82
N ASN A 71 -17.69 12.93 -1.90
CA ASN A 71 -18.29 14.22 -2.24
C ASN A 71 -18.90 14.26 -3.64
N LYS A 72 -18.33 13.51 -4.61
CA LYS A 72 -18.80 13.49 -5.99
C LYS A 72 -20.00 12.58 -6.21
N TYR A 73 -20.13 11.50 -5.44
CA TYR A 73 -21.18 10.49 -5.64
C TYR A 73 -22.18 10.40 -4.47
N GLY A 74 -21.94 11.11 -3.36
CA GLY A 74 -22.89 11.41 -2.30
C GLY A 74 -23.81 10.26 -1.90
N PHE A 75 -23.31 9.33 -1.09
CA PHE A 75 -24.15 8.49 -0.24
C PHE A 75 -24.32 9.15 1.12
#